data_AF-A0A9D5JY10-F1
#
_entry.id   AF-A0A9D5JY10-F1
#
_cell.length_a   1.000
_cell.length_b   1.000
_cell.length_c   1.000
_cell.angle_alpha   90.00
_cell.angle_beta   90.00
_cell.angle_gamma   90.00
#
_symmetry.space_group_name_H-M   'P 1'
#
loop_
_entity.id
_entity.type
_entity.pdbx_description
1 polymer ?
#
loop_
_entity_poly.entity_id
_entity_poly.type
_entity_poly.pdbx_seq_one_letter_code
_entity_poly.pdbx_strand_id
1 'polypeptide(L)'
;MLTVRGMYTGTEIKLLEQVHMRPNVQVIMTFLEDEPLPQEVDEDTEGLLALSGTWEDARPVEAIVQDIYESRTTGNEGISLELIHK
;
A
#
# COMPACT_ATOMS: atom_id res chain seq x y z
N MET A 1 -23.45 5.03 20.26
CA MET A 1 -23.09 3.60 20.11
C MET A 1 -21.58 3.56 19.94
N LEU A 2 -20.85 2.87 20.82
CA LEU A 2 -19.40 2.77 20.74
C LEU A 2 -19.05 1.46 20.01
N THR A 3 -18.37 1.56 18.88
CA THR A 3 -17.84 0.41 18.16
C THR A 3 -16.34 0.38 18.39
N VAL A 4 -15.82 -0.75 18.87
CA VAL A 4 -14.38 -0.93 19.13
C VAL A 4 -13.89 -2.07 18.26
N ARG A 5 -12.79 -1.86 17.55
CA ARG A 5 -12.19 -2.89 16.71
C ARG A 5 -11.32 -3.81 17.56
N GLY A 6 -11.43 -5.11 17.30
CA GLY A 6 -10.65 -6.13 17.99
C GLY A 6 -10.33 -7.29 17.06
N MET A 7 -9.26 -8.01 17.39
CA MET A 7 -8.87 -9.24 16.74
C MET A 7 -9.29 -10.42 17.61
N TYR A 8 -10.09 -11.32 17.04
CA TYR A 8 -10.45 -12.57 17.70
C TYR A 8 -9.39 -13.64 17.40
N THR A 9 -8.80 -14.21 18.45
CA THR A 9 -7.71 -15.19 18.35
C THR A 9 -8.19 -16.64 18.46
N GLY A 10 -9.51 -16.86 18.49
CA GLY A 10 -10.12 -18.17 18.79
C GLY A 10 -10.42 -18.38 20.27
N THR A 11 -9.69 -17.72 21.17
CA THR A 11 -9.91 -17.85 22.63
C THR A 11 -10.24 -16.51 23.28
N GLU A 12 -9.61 -15.43 22.82
CA GLU A 12 -9.77 -14.09 23.37
C GLU A 12 -9.93 -13.04 22.26
N ILE A 13 -10.58 -11.92 22.61
CA ILE A 13 -10.67 -10.72 21.76
C ILE A 13 -9.63 -9.73 22.26
N LYS A 14 -8.63 -9.43 21.43
CA LYS A 14 -7.66 -8.36 21.69
C LYS A 14 -8.16 -7.07 21.05
N LEU A 15 -8.43 -6.06 21.86
CA LEU A 15 -8.80 -4.74 21.36
C LEU A 15 -7.59 -4.09 20.67
N LEU A 16 -7.82 -3.49 19.51
CA LEU A 16 -6.77 -2.78 18.76
C LEU A 16 -6.55 -1.36 19.29
N GLU A 17 -7.52 -0.84 20.05
CA GLU A 17 -7.51 0.48 20.65
C GLU A 17 -7.65 0.36 22.17
N GLN A 18 -7.02 1.29 22.88
CA GLN A 18 -7.08 1.30 24.34
C GLN A 18 -8.41 1.92 24.78
N VAL A 19 -9.38 1.08 25.15
CA VAL A 19 -10.71 1.52 25.58
C VAL A 19 -10.89 1.20 27.06
N HIS A 20 -11.17 2.24 27.85
CA HIS A 20 -11.57 2.06 29.25
C HIS A 20 -13.03 1.60 29.30
N MET A 21 -13.24 0.32 29.62
CA MET A 21 -14.56 -0.24 29.88
C MET A 21 -14.76 -0.47 31.38
N ARG A 22 -15.99 -0.24 31.87
CA ARG A 22 -16.38 -0.63 33.22
C ARG A 22 -16.39 -2.17 33.32
N PRO A 23 -16.13 -2.75 34.50
CA PRO A 23 -16.30 -4.19 34.68
C PRO A 23 -17.76 -4.60 34.44
N ASN A 24 -17.98 -5.84 33.99
CA ASN A 24 -19.30 -6.46 33.77
C ASN A 24 -20.17 -5.79 32.69
N VAL A 25 -19.56 -5.37 31.58
CA VAL A 25 -20.30 -4.86 30.40
C VAL A 25 -20.64 -6.01 29.46
N GLN A 26 -21.89 -6.08 29.01
CA GLN A 26 -22.30 -6.95 27.91
C GLN A 26 -22.00 -6.25 26.58
N VAL A 27 -21.38 -6.99 25.67
CA VAL A 27 -21.04 -6.51 24.32
C VAL A 27 -21.71 -7.40 23.28
N ILE A 28 -22.13 -6.79 22.18
CA ILE A 28 -22.55 -7.51 20.98
C ILE A 28 -21.35 -7.52 20.05
N MET A 29 -20.90 -8.71 19.66
CA MET A 29 -19.81 -8.86 18.70
C MET A 29 -20.39 -9.11 17.31
N THR A 30 -19.97 -8.29 16.35
CA THR A 30 -20.28 -8.50 14.94
C THR A 30 -18.99 -8.91 14.26
N PHE A 31 -18.98 -10.11 13.68
CA PHE A 31 -17.92 -10.49 12.76
C PHE A 31 -18.18 -9.76 11.45
N LEU A 32 -17.20 -8.96 11.04
CA LEU A 32 -17.18 -8.46 9.68
C LEU A 32 -16.78 -9.66 8.83
N GLU A 33 -17.66 -10.07 7.93
CA GLU A 33 -17.23 -10.91 6.82
C GLU A 33 -16.13 -10.15 6.09
N ASP A 34 -15.11 -10.86 5.61
CA ASP A 34 -14.20 -10.27 4.65
C ASP A 34 -15.08 -9.80 3.49
N GLU A 35 -15.31 -8.49 3.41
CA GLU A 35 -15.72 -7.87 2.16
C GLU A 35 -14.70 -8.41 1.17
N PRO A 36 -15.12 -9.11 0.09
CA PRO A 36 -14.17 -9.68 -0.82
C PRO A 36 -13.26 -8.52 -1.20
N LEU A 37 -12.00 -8.58 -0.76
CA LEU A 37 -10.98 -7.73 -1.33
C LEU A 37 -11.22 -7.93 -2.82
N PRO A 38 -11.44 -6.86 -3.61
CA PRO A 38 -11.52 -7.02 -5.04
C PRO A 38 -10.34 -7.92 -5.37
N GLN A 39 -10.63 -9.14 -5.84
CA GLN A 39 -9.59 -10.08 -6.21
C GLN A 39 -8.69 -9.24 -7.09
N GLU A 40 -7.47 -8.95 -6.64
CA GLU A 40 -6.56 -8.19 -7.47
C GLU A 40 -6.53 -8.96 -8.78
N VAL A 41 -7.03 -8.26 -9.79
CA VAL A 41 -7.59 -8.87 -10.97
C VAL A 41 -6.40 -9.52 -11.68
N ASP A 42 -6.24 -10.83 -11.55
CA ASP A 42 -5.30 -11.59 -12.39
C ASP A 42 -5.88 -11.79 -13.80
N GLU A 43 -6.88 -11.00 -14.19
CA GLU A 43 -7.46 -11.03 -15.54
C GLU A 43 -6.80 -10.07 -16.51
N ASP A 44 -5.85 -9.22 -16.07
CA ASP A 44 -5.28 -8.19 -16.95
C ASP A 44 -3.76 -8.24 -17.10
N THR A 45 -3.08 -9.26 -16.57
CA THR A 45 -1.64 -9.45 -16.83
C THR A 45 -1.40 -9.66 -18.32
N GLU A 46 -2.21 -10.47 -19.00
CA GLU A 46 -2.10 -10.65 -20.46
C GLU A 46 -2.53 -9.39 -21.24
N GLY A 47 -3.53 -8.65 -20.77
CA GLY A 47 -3.96 -7.38 -21.37
C GLY A 47 -2.88 -6.30 -21.28
N LEU A 48 -2.27 -6.16 -20.10
CA LEU A 48 -1.14 -5.25 -19.87
C LEU A 48 0.11 -5.67 -20.66
N LEU A 49 0.40 -6.97 -20.76
CA LEU A 49 1.50 -7.47 -21.59
C LEU A 49 1.24 -7.25 -23.08
N ALA A 50 0.00 -7.43 -23.54
CA ALA A 50 -0.40 -7.14 -24.92
C ALA A 50 -0.25 -5.65 -25.27
N LEU A 51 -0.56 -4.75 -24.34
CA LEU A 51 -0.30 -3.31 -24.49
C LEU A 51 1.21 -3.00 -24.47
N SER A 52 1.97 -3.67 -23.63
CA SER A 52 3.42 -3.50 -23.49
C SER A 52 4.20 -3.97 -24.72
N GLY A 53 3.70 -4.96 -25.45
CA GLY A 53 4.31 -5.44 -26.70
C GLY A 53 4.27 -4.45 -27.87
N THR A 54 3.56 -3.32 -27.72
CA THR A 54 3.52 -2.25 -28.74
C THR A 54 4.59 -1.18 -28.54
N TRP A 55 5.29 -1.18 -27.40
CA TRP A 55 6.34 -0.22 -27.12
C TRP A 55 7.70 -0.76 -27.55
N GLU A 56 8.01 -0.65 -28.84
CA GLU A 56 9.37 -0.80 -29.35
C GLU A 56 10.05 0.57 -29.38
N ASP A 57 11.07 0.77 -28.53
CA ASP A 57 11.92 1.95 -28.61
C ASP A 57 13.01 1.71 -29.66
N ALA A 58 13.02 2.55 -30.71
CA ALA A 58 13.99 2.45 -31.80
C ALA A 58 15.39 3.00 -31.42
N ARG A 59 15.53 3.62 -30.24
CA ARG A 59 16.81 4.13 -29.74
C ARG A 59 17.73 2.98 -29.31
N PRO A 60 19.05 3.11 -29.45
CA PRO A 60 19.99 2.12 -28.93
C PRO A 60 19.86 2.04 -27.40
N VAL A 61 20.14 0.85 -26.84
CA VAL A 61 20.02 0.55 -25.41
C VAL A 61 20.77 1.57 -24.57
N GLU A 62 21.95 2.00 -25.01
CA GLU A 62 22.79 2.98 -24.32
C GLU A 62 22.10 4.34 -24.17
N ALA A 63 21.35 4.77 -25.18
CA ALA A 63 20.61 6.03 -25.13
C ALA A 63 19.40 5.94 -24.18
N ILE A 64 18.73 4.80 -24.12
CA ILE A 64 17.61 4.55 -23.19
C ILE A 64 18.12 4.55 -21.74
N VAL A 65 19.23 3.85 -21.50
CA VAL A 65 19.85 3.79 -20.17
C VAL A 65 20.28 5.18 -19.72
N GLN A 66 20.94 5.95 -20.60
CA GLN A 66 21.36 7.32 -20.30
C GLN A 66 20.18 8.23 -19.94
N ASP A 67 19.10 8.18 -20.71
CA ASP A 67 17.85 8.95 -20.50
C ASP A 67 17.22 8.66 -19.11
N ILE A 68 17.19 7.38 -18.71
CA ILE A 68 16.71 6.96 -17.39
C ILE A 68 17.61 7.51 -16.27
N TYR A 69 18.93 7.43 -16.44
CA TYR A 69 19.87 7.94 -15.45
C TYR A 69 19.75 9.45 -15.30
N GLU A 70 19.74 10.20 -16.40
CA GLU A 70 19.59 11.66 -16.41
C GLU A 70 18.27 12.11 -15.79
N SER A 71 17.17 11.42 -16.10
CA SER A 71 15.84 11.69 -15.49
C SER A 71 15.83 11.50 -13.97
N ARG A 72 16.67 10.59 -13.45
CA ARG A 72 16.73 10.28 -12.00
C ARG A 72 17.74 11.13 -11.24
N THR A 73 18.77 11.64 -11.91
CA THR A 73 19.80 12.46 -11.28
C THR A 73 19.48 13.96 -11.33
N THR A 74 18.80 14.43 -12.37
CA THR A 74 18.34 15.84 -12.46
C THR A 74 17.25 16.20 -11.44
N GLY A 75 16.54 15.21 -10.88
CA GLY A 75 15.61 15.41 -9.75
C GLY A 75 16.28 15.56 -8.38
N ASN A 76 17.60 15.35 -8.28
CA ASN A 76 18.32 15.35 -7.00
C ASN A 76 19.10 16.64 -6.70
N GLU A 77 19.12 17.63 -7.60
CA GLU A 77 19.76 18.93 -7.34
C GLU A 77 18.88 19.92 -6.54
N GLY A 78 17.67 19.51 -6.15
CA GLY A 78 16.67 20.38 -5.50
C GLY A 78 16.45 20.18 -4.00
N ILE A 79 17.09 19.21 -3.34
CA ILE A 79 16.92 19.01 -1.89
C ILE A 79 18.19 19.50 -1.18
N SER A 80 18.22 20.79 -0.89
CA SER A 80 19.22 21.40 -0.01
C SER A 80 19.28 20.65 1.31
N LEU A 81 20.37 19.89 1.52
CA LEU A 81 20.77 19.30 2.80
C LEU A 81 21.35 20.35 3.76
N GLU A 82 20.69 21.50 3.88
CA GLU A 82 20.98 22.49 4.93
C GLU A 82 19.73 22.79 5.74
N LEU A 83 19.20 21.77 6.42
CA LEU A 83 18.39 22.01 7.62
C LEU A 83 18.43 20.85 8.61
N ILE A 84 19.61 20.25 8.79
CA ILE A 84 19.87 19.40 9.97
C ILE A 84 21.27 19.71 10.48
N HIS A 85 21.45 20.89 11.09
CA HIS A 85 22.16 20.98 12.37
C HIS A 85 21.98 22.37 13.00
N LYS A 86 21.26 22.34 14.13
CA LYS A 86 21.39 23.18 15.33
C LYS A 86 20.52 24.41 15.46
#